data_AF-A0A7V9RGA0-F1
#
_entry.id   AF-A0A7V9RGA0-F1
#
_cell.length_a   1.000
_cell.length_b   1.000
_cell.length_c   1.000
_cell.angle_alpha   90.00
_cell.angle_beta   90.00
_cell.angle_gamma   90.00
#
_symmetry.space_group_name_H-M   'P 1'
#
loop_
_entity.id
_entity.type
_entity.pdbx_description
1 polymer ?
#
loop_
_entity_poly.entity_id
_entity_poly.type
_entity_poly.pdbx_seq_one_letter_code
_entity_poly.pdbx_strand_id
1 'polypeptide(L)'
;MTGLADVLEQIRKGELEAATAALAELPEPERTRAELALAYKTGNPQKAVALAAAMYRAGVWDPVVVAVLMLHGKGPLRDAAEQTFGAARDASEIDLPSAMAQLEADPHSLANWRPVLRVLVHAGRIRDAAEGVALALQEGQAGRELWAMLGTELLIVRAHNTPDVASIGVQWFPSDPEVHALAALLHLASDDLDTATELAVRAVRLNSSSGLAHVAEASVLAAAGRNEDAARSLERGIALGIDPAFQRVLGESPE
;
A
#
# COMPACT_ATOMS: atom_id res chain seq x y z
N MET A 1 1.96 30.02 8.42
CA MET A 1 1.56 29.05 7.38
C MET A 1 1.27 27.76 8.10
N THR A 2 0.04 27.25 7.99
CA THR A 2 -0.36 25.99 8.63
C THR A 2 0.21 24.84 7.81
N GLY A 3 1.01 23.98 8.43
CA GLY A 3 1.57 22.80 7.75
C GLY A 3 0.66 21.58 7.89
N LEU A 4 0.90 20.54 7.09
CA LEU A 4 0.16 19.26 7.16
C LEU A 4 0.12 18.70 8.60
N ALA A 5 1.24 18.76 9.32
CA ALA A 5 1.33 18.30 10.70
C ALA A 5 0.37 19.03 11.65
N ASP A 6 0.17 20.34 11.46
CA ASP A 6 -0.74 21.14 12.29
C ASP A 6 -2.20 20.75 12.03
N VAL A 7 -2.56 20.51 10.77
CA VAL A 7 -3.91 20.07 10.39
C VAL A 7 -4.20 18.66 10.93
N LEU A 8 -3.24 17.74 10.82
CA LEU A 8 -3.37 16.40 11.38
C LEU A 8 -3.52 16.43 12.92
N GLU A 9 -2.81 17.33 13.60
CA GLU A 9 -2.95 17.52 15.04
C GLU A 9 -4.33 18.07 15.43
N GLN A 10 -4.90 19.00 14.66
CA GLN A 10 -6.27 19.49 14.86
C GLN A 10 -7.30 18.37 14.67
N ILE A 11 -7.16 17.56 13.62
CA ILE A 11 -8.00 16.37 13.38
C ILE A 11 -7.91 15.42 14.59
N ARG A 12 -6.69 15.17 15.09
CA ARG A 12 -6.46 14.30 16.25
C ARG A 12 -7.19 14.79 17.50
N LYS A 13 -7.16 16.09 17.77
CA LYS A 13 -7.85 16.73 18.91
C LYS A 13 -9.37 16.82 18.75
N GLY A 14 -9.91 16.48 17.58
CA GLY A 14 -11.34 16.65 17.28
C GLY A 14 -11.74 18.09 16.94
N GLU A 15 -10.78 18.95 16.62
CA GLU A 15 -10.99 20.34 16.22
C GLU A 15 -11.40 20.42 14.73
N LEU A 16 -12.47 19.70 14.36
CA LEU A 16 -12.80 19.40 12.95
C LEU A 16 -13.12 20.65 12.11
N GLU A 17 -13.75 21.67 12.70
CA GLU A 17 -14.02 22.94 12.01
C GLU A 17 -12.73 23.70 11.70
N ALA A 18 -11.80 23.74 12.65
CA ALA A 18 -10.49 24.37 12.48
C ALA A 18 -9.66 23.62 11.44
N ALA A 19 -9.63 22.29 11.52
CA ALA A 19 -8.98 21.43 10.53
C ALA A 19 -9.55 21.66 9.13
N THR A 20 -10.88 21.72 9.00
CA THR A 20 -11.54 21.95 7.70
C THR A 20 -11.19 23.30 7.10
N ALA A 21 -11.15 24.36 7.92
CA ALA A 21 -10.72 25.68 7.46
C ALA A 21 -9.25 25.68 7.02
N ALA A 22 -8.38 24.95 7.73
CA ALA A 22 -6.96 24.89 7.43
C ALA A 22 -6.62 24.09 6.15
N LEU A 23 -7.48 23.18 5.71
CA LEU A 23 -7.28 22.41 4.46
C LEU A 23 -7.08 23.32 3.23
N ALA A 24 -7.82 24.43 3.17
CA ALA A 24 -7.78 25.34 2.02
C ALA A 24 -6.40 25.98 1.81
N GLU A 25 -5.58 26.03 2.87
CA GLU A 25 -4.25 26.64 2.87
C GLU A 25 -3.13 25.64 2.52
N LEU A 26 -3.41 24.33 2.53
CA LEU A 26 -2.43 23.31 2.18
C LEU A 26 -2.26 23.18 0.65
N PRO A 27 -1.02 22.99 0.14
CA PRO A 27 -0.80 22.64 -1.25
C PRO A 27 -1.22 21.19 -1.54
N GLU A 28 -1.46 20.86 -2.81
CA GLU A 28 -1.50 19.45 -3.22
C GLU A 28 -0.08 18.85 -3.21
N PRO A 29 0.13 17.57 -2.83
CA PRO A 29 -0.86 16.56 -2.43
C PRO A 29 -1.20 16.55 -0.92
N GLU A 30 -0.62 17.46 -0.13
CA GLU A 30 -0.78 17.49 1.34
C GLU A 30 -2.23 17.75 1.76
N ARG A 31 -2.93 18.61 1.03
CA ARG A 31 -4.37 18.83 1.22
C ARG A 31 -5.15 17.55 1.08
N THR A 32 -4.96 16.80 -0.01
CA THR A 32 -5.67 15.54 -0.24
C THR A 32 -5.37 14.50 0.85
N ARG A 33 -4.13 14.44 1.38
CA ARG A 33 -3.78 13.60 2.53
C ARG A 33 -4.51 13.99 3.81
N ALA A 34 -4.59 15.29 4.10
CA ALA A 34 -5.31 15.79 5.26
C ALA A 34 -6.83 15.57 5.13
N GLU A 35 -7.39 15.72 3.92
CA GLU A 35 -8.79 15.41 3.63
C GLU A 35 -9.10 13.92 3.81
N LEU A 36 -8.16 13.04 3.45
CA LEU A 36 -8.26 11.60 3.65
C LEU A 36 -8.31 11.26 5.14
N ALA A 37 -7.41 11.83 5.95
CA ALA A 37 -7.40 11.67 7.40
C ALA A 37 -8.71 12.17 8.05
N LEU A 38 -9.21 13.32 7.60
CA LEU A 38 -10.48 13.89 8.08
C LEU A 38 -11.68 13.02 7.72
N ALA A 39 -11.71 12.47 6.51
CA ALA A 39 -12.77 11.56 6.07
C ALA A 39 -12.81 10.29 6.94
N TYR A 40 -11.65 9.76 7.33
CA TYR A 40 -11.56 8.65 8.29
C TYR A 40 -12.08 9.02 9.68
N LYS A 41 -11.60 10.15 10.23
CA LYS A 41 -11.97 10.60 11.56
C LYS A 41 -13.48 10.81 11.71
N THR A 42 -14.11 11.28 10.65
CA THR A 42 -15.55 11.57 10.60
C THR A 42 -16.40 10.36 10.22
N GLY A 43 -15.80 9.18 10.01
CA GLY A 43 -16.52 7.97 9.64
C GLY A 43 -17.17 8.07 8.26
N ASN A 44 -16.55 8.79 7.31
CA ASN A 44 -17.00 8.92 5.93
C ASN A 44 -16.10 8.09 4.97
N PRO A 45 -16.28 6.76 4.93
CA PRO A 45 -15.46 5.87 4.13
C PRO A 45 -15.62 6.12 2.62
N GLN A 46 -16.78 6.63 2.18
CA GLN A 46 -17.05 6.91 0.77
C GLN A 46 -16.18 8.06 0.26
N LYS A 47 -16.10 9.15 1.04
CA LYS A 47 -15.21 10.28 0.73
C LYS A 47 -13.75 9.84 0.77
N ALA A 48 -13.37 9.03 1.75
CA ALA A 48 -12.01 8.53 1.86
C ALA A 48 -11.60 7.71 0.62
N VAL A 49 -12.45 6.79 0.16
CA VAL A 49 -12.24 6.01 -1.07
C VAL A 49 -12.15 6.90 -2.32
N ALA A 50 -13.01 7.91 -2.44
CA ALA A 50 -12.99 8.82 -3.58
C ALA A 50 -11.69 9.64 -3.65
N LEU A 51 -11.22 10.15 -2.50
CA LEU A 51 -9.95 10.87 -2.38
C LEU A 51 -8.77 9.95 -2.68
N ALA A 52 -8.79 8.74 -2.14
CA ALA A 52 -7.79 7.71 -2.41
C ALA A 52 -7.70 7.41 -3.92
N ALA A 53 -8.84 7.17 -4.57
CA ALA A 53 -8.91 6.94 -6.01
C ALA A 53 -8.41 8.14 -6.85
N ALA A 54 -8.68 9.38 -6.40
CA ALA A 54 -8.19 10.58 -7.07
C ALA A 54 -6.67 10.71 -6.96
N MET A 55 -6.09 10.45 -5.78
CA MET A 55 -4.64 10.41 -5.58
C MET A 55 -3.99 9.36 -6.48
N TYR A 56 -4.57 8.15 -6.54
CA TYR A 56 -4.08 7.08 -7.40
C TYR A 56 -4.08 7.48 -8.88
N ARG A 57 -5.19 8.03 -9.39
CA ARG A 57 -5.29 8.51 -10.79
C ARG A 57 -4.33 9.66 -11.10
N ALA A 58 -3.96 10.46 -10.11
CA ALA A 58 -2.96 11.51 -10.22
C ALA A 58 -1.51 11.00 -10.12
N GLY A 59 -1.30 9.67 -10.07
CA GLY A 59 0.01 9.06 -9.89
C GLY A 59 0.57 9.19 -8.48
N VAL A 60 -0.22 9.69 -7.53
CA VAL A 60 0.16 9.80 -6.12
C VAL A 60 -0.01 8.43 -5.47
N TRP A 61 1.04 7.63 -5.61
CA TRP A 61 1.18 6.33 -4.95
C TRP A 61 1.47 6.53 -3.46
N ASP A 62 0.42 6.40 -2.66
CA ASP A 62 0.48 6.53 -1.22
C ASP A 62 -0.16 5.27 -0.58
N PRO A 63 0.56 4.47 0.20
CA PRO A 63 -0.03 3.29 0.84
C PRO A 63 -1.14 3.59 1.85
N VAL A 64 -1.32 4.85 2.26
CA VAL A 64 -2.57 5.29 2.89
C VAL A 64 -3.71 5.17 1.89
N VAL A 65 -3.55 5.63 0.64
CA VAL A 65 -4.52 5.43 -0.46
C VAL A 65 -4.84 3.95 -0.65
N VAL A 66 -3.84 3.07 -0.67
CA VAL A 66 -4.03 1.62 -0.81
C VAL A 66 -4.75 1.03 0.40
N ALA A 67 -4.33 1.37 1.62
CA ALA A 67 -4.97 0.91 2.85
C ALA A 67 -6.40 1.43 2.96
N VAL A 68 -6.68 2.65 2.51
CA VAL A 68 -8.03 3.19 2.48
C VAL A 68 -8.94 2.40 1.54
N LEU A 69 -8.41 2.00 0.39
CA LEU A 69 -9.13 1.22 -0.61
C LEU A 69 -9.31 -0.24 -0.17
N MET A 70 -8.39 -0.78 0.64
CA MET A 70 -8.46 -2.11 1.22
C MET A 70 -9.41 -2.19 2.44
N LEU A 71 -9.43 -1.15 3.28
CA LEU A 71 -10.17 -1.11 4.54
C LEU A 71 -11.68 -0.90 4.40
N HIS A 72 -12.11 -0.24 3.34
CA HIS A 72 -13.50 0.18 3.16
C HIS A 72 -14.20 -0.44 1.95
N GLY A 73 -13.54 -1.35 1.24
CA GLY A 73 -14.11 -2.08 0.12
C GLY A 73 -15.09 -3.19 0.56
N LYS A 74 -16.23 -2.83 1.15
CA LYS A 74 -17.43 -3.69 1.18
C LYS A 74 -18.57 -3.00 0.44
N GLY A 75 -19.35 -3.77 -0.35
CA GLY A 75 -20.49 -3.25 -1.12
C GLY A 75 -20.06 -2.29 -2.26
N PRO A 76 -20.82 -1.24 -2.58
CA PRO A 76 -20.57 -0.37 -3.74
C PRO A 76 -19.18 0.32 -3.76
N LEU A 77 -18.55 0.47 -2.59
CA LEU A 77 -17.20 1.01 -2.48
C LEU A 77 -16.12 0.01 -2.92
N ARG A 78 -16.41 -1.29 -2.79
CA ARG A 78 -15.61 -2.37 -3.39
C ARG A 78 -15.66 -2.25 -4.91
N ASP A 79 -16.85 -2.12 -5.47
CA ASP A 79 -17.05 -2.06 -6.93
C ASP A 79 -16.42 -0.79 -7.52
N ALA A 80 -16.46 0.34 -6.80
CA ALA A 80 -15.81 1.58 -7.23
C ALA A 80 -14.27 1.50 -7.19
N ALA A 81 -13.71 0.83 -6.18
CA ALA A 81 -12.27 0.55 -6.14
C ALA A 81 -11.88 -0.43 -7.27
N GLU A 82 -12.62 -1.52 -7.44
CA GLU A 82 -12.41 -2.51 -8.52
C GLU A 82 -12.58 -1.88 -9.91
N GLN A 83 -13.49 -0.92 -10.11
CA GLN A 83 -13.62 -0.20 -11.38
C GLN A 83 -12.46 0.77 -11.60
N THR A 84 -11.97 1.41 -10.54
CA THR A 84 -10.83 2.34 -10.62
C THR A 84 -9.52 1.60 -10.91
N PHE A 85 -9.28 0.46 -10.25
CA PHE A 85 -8.11 -0.38 -10.48
C PHE A 85 -8.25 -1.28 -11.71
N GLY A 86 -9.47 -1.72 -12.02
CA GLY A 86 -9.80 -2.51 -13.20
C GLY A 86 -9.57 -1.74 -14.50
N ALA A 87 -9.66 -0.41 -14.49
CA ALA A 87 -9.23 0.42 -15.63
C ALA A 87 -7.68 0.46 -15.77
N ALA A 88 -6.93 0.28 -14.69
CA ALA A 88 -5.47 0.07 -14.76
C ALA A 88 -5.08 -1.35 -15.21
N ARG A 89 -6.06 -2.26 -15.31
CA ARG A 89 -5.92 -3.65 -15.79
C ARG A 89 -5.75 -3.74 -17.31
N ASP A 90 -5.77 -2.63 -18.04
CA ASP A 90 -5.36 -2.55 -19.45
C ASP A 90 -3.84 -2.81 -19.63
N ALA A 91 -3.22 -3.56 -18.72
CA ALA A 91 -1.97 -4.28 -18.89
C ALA A 91 -1.98 -5.26 -20.09
N SER A 92 -3.11 -5.41 -20.80
CA SER A 92 -3.16 -5.99 -22.15
C SER A 92 -2.32 -5.22 -23.18
N GLU A 93 -1.88 -4.00 -22.87
CA GLU A 93 -0.96 -3.23 -23.72
C GLU A 93 0.53 -3.53 -23.46
N ILE A 94 0.88 -4.16 -22.33
CA ILE A 94 2.28 -4.49 -22.04
C ILE A 94 2.65 -5.81 -22.73
N ASP A 95 3.44 -5.70 -23.78
CA ASP A 95 4.02 -6.85 -24.49
C ASP A 95 5.02 -7.60 -23.57
N LEU A 96 4.59 -8.71 -22.98
CA LEU A 96 5.42 -9.53 -22.09
C LEU A 96 6.75 -9.94 -22.74
N PRO A 97 6.81 -10.39 -24.01
CA PRO A 97 8.06 -10.60 -24.73
C PRO A 97 9.03 -9.41 -24.66
N SER A 98 8.56 -8.20 -24.96
CA SER A 98 9.38 -6.97 -24.87
C SER A 98 9.84 -6.69 -23.43
N ALA A 99 8.96 -6.80 -22.45
CA ALA A 99 9.31 -6.62 -21.03
C ALA A 99 10.36 -7.63 -20.55
N MET A 100 10.22 -8.90 -20.94
CA MET A 100 11.20 -9.95 -20.63
C MET A 100 12.54 -9.69 -21.32
N ALA A 101 12.55 -9.24 -22.58
CA ALA A 101 13.79 -8.90 -23.28
C ALA A 101 14.53 -7.73 -22.62
N GLN A 102 13.80 -6.74 -22.11
CA GLN A 102 14.39 -5.64 -21.33
C GLN A 102 14.97 -6.13 -20.01
N LEU A 103 14.25 -7.01 -19.30
CA LEU A 103 14.73 -7.61 -18.06
C LEU A 103 15.97 -8.50 -18.28
N GLU A 104 16.02 -9.25 -19.37
CA GLU A 104 17.20 -10.04 -19.75
C GLU A 104 18.41 -9.16 -20.08
N ALA A 105 18.18 -7.99 -20.69
CA ALA A 105 19.24 -7.05 -21.03
C ALA A 105 19.85 -6.38 -19.78
N ASP A 106 19.03 -6.11 -18.76
CA ASP A 106 19.48 -5.60 -17.47
C ASP A 106 18.60 -6.14 -16.32
N PRO A 107 18.99 -7.27 -15.71
CA PRO A 107 18.21 -7.91 -14.64
C PRO A 107 18.30 -7.16 -13.31
N HIS A 108 19.27 -6.25 -13.15
CA HIS A 108 19.44 -5.48 -11.93
C HIS A 108 18.57 -4.21 -11.89
N SER A 109 17.98 -3.81 -13.03
CA SER A 109 17.10 -2.67 -13.12
C SER A 109 15.70 -2.99 -12.56
N LEU A 110 15.35 -2.36 -11.44
CA LEU A 110 14.00 -2.42 -10.88
C LEU A 110 12.93 -1.93 -11.88
N ALA A 111 13.29 -0.99 -12.76
CA ALA A 111 12.39 -0.50 -13.79
C ALA A 111 11.98 -1.60 -14.79
N ASN A 112 12.88 -2.56 -15.06
CA ASN A 112 12.60 -3.67 -15.97
C ASN A 112 11.77 -4.78 -15.31
N TRP A 113 11.86 -4.93 -13.98
CA TRP A 113 11.05 -5.89 -13.23
C TRP A 113 9.57 -5.50 -13.16
N ARG A 114 9.27 -4.19 -13.05
CA ARG A 114 7.89 -3.73 -12.82
C ARG A 114 6.91 -4.16 -13.92
N PRO A 115 7.18 -3.97 -15.23
CA PRO A 115 6.30 -4.45 -16.30
C PRO A 115 6.11 -5.98 -16.26
N VAL A 116 7.17 -6.75 -15.98
CA VAL A 116 7.10 -8.21 -15.90
C VAL A 116 6.22 -8.66 -14.74
N LEU A 117 6.46 -8.15 -13.53
CA LEU A 117 5.66 -8.48 -12.35
C LEU A 117 4.19 -8.10 -12.55
N ARG A 118 3.94 -6.91 -13.08
CA ARG A 118 2.57 -6.46 -13.39
C ARG A 118 1.88 -7.43 -14.32
N VAL A 119 2.48 -7.78 -15.46
CA VAL A 119 1.85 -8.70 -16.43
C VAL A 119 1.61 -10.08 -15.81
N LEU A 120 2.61 -10.65 -15.14
CA LEU A 120 2.47 -11.97 -14.52
C LEU A 120 1.35 -11.99 -13.47
N VAL A 121 1.33 -10.99 -12.58
CA VAL A 121 0.34 -10.88 -11.50
C VAL A 121 -1.07 -10.66 -12.07
N HIS A 122 -1.24 -9.77 -13.06
CA HIS A 122 -2.53 -9.48 -13.69
C HIS A 122 -3.04 -10.64 -14.57
N ALA A 123 -2.14 -11.47 -15.10
CA ALA A 123 -2.46 -12.72 -15.78
C ALA A 123 -2.78 -13.88 -14.81
N GLY A 124 -2.73 -13.65 -13.49
CA GLY A 124 -2.92 -14.68 -12.47
C GLY A 124 -1.73 -15.65 -12.33
N ARG A 125 -0.61 -15.39 -13.01
CA ARG A 125 0.65 -16.14 -12.92
C ARG A 125 1.47 -15.71 -11.71
N ILE A 126 0.81 -15.68 -10.54
CA ILE A 126 1.36 -15.18 -9.28
C ILE A 126 2.58 -15.99 -8.84
N ARG A 127 2.52 -17.32 -9.03
CA ARG A 127 3.64 -18.21 -8.71
C ARG A 127 4.87 -17.87 -9.53
N ASP A 128 4.71 -17.66 -10.82
CA ASP A 128 5.82 -17.32 -11.72
C ASP A 128 6.43 -15.96 -11.35
N ALA A 129 5.60 -14.98 -10.95
CA ALA A 129 6.09 -13.70 -10.45
C ALA A 129 6.91 -13.87 -9.16
N ALA A 130 6.42 -14.68 -8.22
CA ALA A 130 7.10 -14.96 -6.96
C ALA A 130 8.40 -15.75 -7.15
N GLU A 131 8.42 -16.74 -8.04
CA GLU A 131 9.62 -17.52 -8.39
C GLU A 131 10.65 -16.64 -9.09
N GLY A 132 10.24 -15.75 -9.98
CA GLY A 132 11.13 -14.77 -10.63
C GLY A 132 11.80 -13.84 -9.62
N VAL A 133 11.02 -13.26 -8.70
CA VAL A 133 11.59 -12.47 -7.59
C VAL A 133 12.52 -13.33 -6.75
N ALA A 134 12.11 -14.53 -6.33
CA ALA A 134 12.96 -15.39 -5.53
C ALA A 134 14.30 -15.69 -6.22
N LEU A 135 14.31 -15.96 -7.52
CA LEU A 135 15.55 -16.18 -8.27
C LEU A 135 16.44 -14.93 -8.26
N ALA A 136 15.87 -13.76 -8.56
CA ALA A 136 16.58 -12.47 -8.51
C ALA A 136 17.22 -12.23 -7.14
N LEU A 137 16.48 -12.56 -6.07
CA LEU A 137 16.97 -12.45 -4.71
C LEU A 137 18.15 -13.39 -4.43
N GLN A 138 18.16 -14.63 -4.95
CA GLN A 138 19.29 -15.56 -4.79
C GLN A 138 20.56 -15.05 -5.46
N GLU A 139 20.40 -14.30 -6.55
CA GLU A 139 21.50 -13.71 -7.31
C GLU A 139 22.02 -12.41 -6.68
N GLY A 140 21.52 -12.02 -5.50
CA GLY A 140 21.96 -10.83 -4.76
C GLY A 140 21.42 -9.51 -5.34
N GLN A 141 20.35 -9.56 -6.13
CA GLN A 141 19.69 -8.38 -6.68
C GLN A 141 18.88 -7.61 -5.61
N ALA A 142 18.41 -6.40 -5.95
CA ALA A 142 17.76 -5.44 -5.06
C ALA A 142 16.49 -6.01 -4.36
N GLY A 143 16.72 -6.71 -3.25
CA GLY A 143 15.78 -7.73 -2.87
C GLY A 143 14.58 -7.28 -2.09
N ARG A 144 14.78 -6.33 -1.18
CA ARG A 144 13.69 -5.71 -0.44
C ARG A 144 12.75 -4.99 -1.40
N GLU A 145 13.31 -4.31 -2.39
CA GLU A 145 12.59 -3.54 -3.40
C GLU A 145 11.77 -4.42 -4.33
N LEU A 146 12.33 -5.51 -4.84
CA LEU A 146 11.59 -6.46 -5.69
C LEU A 146 10.45 -7.14 -4.93
N TRP A 147 10.67 -7.50 -3.67
CA TRP A 147 9.61 -8.09 -2.86
C TRP A 147 8.50 -7.08 -2.53
N ALA A 148 8.87 -5.84 -2.20
CA ALA A 148 7.93 -4.74 -2.02
C ALA A 148 7.06 -4.50 -3.27
N MET A 149 7.70 -4.52 -4.44
CA MET A 149 7.03 -4.38 -5.73
C MET A 149 6.03 -5.50 -5.98
N LEU A 150 6.44 -6.76 -5.79
CA LEU A 150 5.56 -7.92 -5.92
C LEU A 150 4.38 -7.85 -4.95
N GLY A 151 4.63 -7.62 -3.66
CA GLY A 151 3.55 -7.57 -2.67
C GLY A 151 2.55 -6.44 -2.96
N THR A 152 3.03 -5.31 -3.48
CA THR A 152 2.14 -4.22 -3.92
C THR A 152 1.27 -4.66 -5.10
N GLU A 153 1.85 -5.24 -6.14
CA GLU A 153 1.09 -5.73 -7.30
C GLU A 153 0.05 -6.79 -6.88
N LEU A 154 0.38 -7.67 -5.93
CA LEU A 154 -0.55 -8.65 -5.37
C LEU A 154 -1.71 -8.02 -4.58
N LEU A 155 -1.45 -6.95 -3.83
CA LEU A 155 -2.49 -6.19 -3.15
C LEU A 155 -3.43 -5.50 -4.17
N ILE A 156 -2.88 -4.93 -5.25
CA ILE A 156 -3.68 -4.29 -6.31
C ILE A 156 -4.66 -5.29 -6.93
N VAL A 157 -4.15 -6.45 -7.37
CA VAL A 157 -5.00 -7.45 -8.05
C VAL A 157 -5.85 -8.26 -7.08
N ARG A 158 -5.73 -8.00 -5.77
CA ARG A 158 -6.39 -8.76 -4.70
C ARG A 158 -6.23 -10.26 -4.91
N ALA A 159 -4.98 -10.67 -5.12
CA ALA A 159 -4.63 -12.07 -5.22
C ALA A 159 -4.88 -12.75 -3.86
N HIS A 160 -6.13 -13.16 -3.63
CA HIS A 160 -6.52 -14.03 -2.54
C HIS A 160 -5.76 -15.36 -2.67
N ASN A 161 -5.32 -15.94 -1.54
CA ASN A 161 -4.44 -17.11 -1.49
C ASN A 161 -2.98 -16.86 -1.90
N THR A 162 -2.37 -15.81 -1.35
CA THR A 162 -0.91 -15.60 -1.44
C THR A 162 -0.13 -15.71 -0.12
N PRO A 163 -0.55 -16.55 0.87
CA PRO A 163 0.20 -16.69 2.13
C PRO A 163 1.63 -17.23 1.90
N ASP A 164 1.85 -17.98 0.81
CA ASP A 164 3.17 -18.46 0.43
C ASP A 164 4.13 -17.29 0.10
N VAL A 165 3.64 -16.25 -0.59
CA VAL A 165 4.46 -15.08 -0.96
C VAL A 165 4.77 -14.23 0.26
N ALA A 166 3.79 -14.06 1.16
CA ALA A 166 3.97 -13.38 2.43
C ALA A 166 5.02 -14.10 3.30
N SER A 167 4.94 -15.43 3.37
CA SER A 167 5.88 -16.28 4.12
C SER A 167 7.30 -16.21 3.55
N ILE A 168 7.45 -16.24 2.23
CA ILE A 168 8.75 -16.08 1.56
C ILE A 168 9.38 -14.73 1.95
N GLY A 169 8.62 -13.64 1.90
CA GLY A 169 9.13 -12.33 2.30
C GLY A 169 9.71 -12.31 3.71
N VAL A 170 8.91 -12.76 4.68
CA VAL A 170 9.30 -12.80 6.09
C VAL A 170 10.51 -13.70 6.33
N GLN A 171 10.64 -14.81 5.60
CA GLN A 171 11.80 -15.69 5.71
C GLN A 171 13.10 -15.02 5.24
N TRP A 172 13.03 -14.22 4.17
CA TRP A 172 14.20 -13.61 3.54
C TRP A 172 14.59 -12.31 4.23
N PHE A 173 13.61 -11.61 4.79
CA PHE A 173 13.79 -10.34 5.49
C PHE A 173 13.16 -10.38 6.90
N PRO A 174 13.64 -11.26 7.80
CA PRO A 174 12.99 -11.51 9.10
C PRO A 174 13.06 -10.34 10.10
N SER A 175 13.85 -9.31 9.77
CA SER A 175 14.01 -8.10 10.60
C SER A 175 13.50 -6.84 9.90
N ASP A 176 12.92 -6.95 8.70
CA ASP A 176 12.42 -5.78 7.97
C ASP A 176 10.95 -5.48 8.35
N PRO A 177 10.67 -4.29 8.91
CA PRO A 177 9.31 -3.92 9.32
C PRO A 177 8.35 -3.76 8.14
N GLU A 178 8.80 -3.26 6.99
CA GLU A 178 7.97 -3.05 5.79
C GLU A 178 7.55 -4.39 5.21
N VAL A 179 8.45 -5.37 5.26
CA VAL A 179 8.16 -6.74 4.83
C VAL A 179 7.08 -7.38 5.70
N HIS A 180 7.19 -7.24 7.02
CA HIS A 180 6.15 -7.72 7.93
C HIS A 180 4.82 -7.00 7.74
N ALA A 181 4.85 -5.68 7.50
CA ALA A 181 3.65 -4.88 7.28
C ALA A 181 2.91 -5.30 5.99
N LEU A 182 3.65 -5.48 4.89
CA LEU A 182 3.07 -5.93 3.63
C LEU A 182 2.59 -7.39 3.71
N ALA A 183 3.32 -8.26 4.41
CA ALA A 183 2.87 -9.63 4.68
C ALA A 183 1.56 -9.64 5.48
N ALA A 184 1.44 -8.78 6.50
CA ALA A 184 0.19 -8.63 7.26
C ALA A 184 -0.98 -8.21 6.35
N LEU A 185 -0.76 -7.27 5.44
CA LEU A 185 -1.78 -6.83 4.48
C LEU A 185 -2.19 -7.95 3.49
N LEU A 186 -1.25 -8.79 3.06
CA LEU A 186 -1.54 -9.95 2.19
C LEU A 186 -2.34 -11.04 2.91
N HIS A 187 -2.02 -11.33 4.18
CA HIS A 187 -2.81 -12.24 5.01
C HIS A 187 -4.20 -11.67 5.29
N LEU A 188 -4.31 -10.38 5.58
CA LEU A 188 -5.59 -9.71 5.76
C LEU A 188 -6.45 -9.78 4.49
N ALA A 189 -5.85 -9.58 3.31
CA ALA A 189 -6.53 -9.73 2.04
C ALA A 189 -6.99 -11.18 1.78
N SER A 190 -6.36 -12.17 2.41
CA SER A 190 -6.72 -13.59 2.34
C SER A 190 -7.68 -14.02 3.47
N ASP A 191 -8.25 -13.08 4.22
CA ASP A 191 -9.15 -13.31 5.37
C ASP A 191 -8.49 -14.07 6.54
N ASP A 192 -7.16 -14.08 6.60
CA ASP A 192 -6.37 -14.66 7.69
C ASP A 192 -6.03 -13.57 8.72
N LEU A 193 -7.04 -13.20 9.51
CA LEU A 193 -6.95 -12.11 10.48
C LEU A 193 -5.94 -12.39 11.61
N ASP A 194 -5.80 -13.65 12.02
CA ASP A 194 -4.92 -14.04 13.13
C ASP A 194 -3.46 -13.82 12.74
N THR A 195 -3.02 -14.38 11.60
CA THR A 195 -1.65 -14.18 11.11
C THR A 195 -1.38 -12.73 10.76
N ALA A 196 -2.36 -12.05 10.15
CA ALA A 196 -2.24 -10.61 9.85
C ALA A 196 -1.99 -9.80 11.12
N THR A 197 -2.67 -10.13 12.22
CA THR A 197 -2.48 -9.46 13.52
C THR A 197 -1.07 -9.63 14.05
N GLU A 198 -0.56 -10.87 14.06
CA GLU A 198 0.79 -11.15 14.56
C GLU A 198 1.86 -10.41 13.76
N LEU A 199 1.73 -10.42 12.43
CA LEU A 199 2.66 -9.76 11.51
C LEU A 199 2.62 -8.23 11.63
N ALA A 200 1.43 -7.63 11.74
CA ALA A 200 1.30 -6.18 11.93
C ALA A 200 1.92 -5.71 13.26
N VAL A 201 1.64 -6.43 14.35
CA VAL A 201 2.25 -6.14 15.67
C VAL A 201 3.76 -6.37 15.63
N ARG A 202 4.24 -7.36 14.87
CA ARG A 202 5.68 -7.57 14.66
C ARG A 202 6.30 -6.42 13.89
N ALA A 203 5.67 -5.92 12.82
CA ALA A 203 6.15 -4.78 12.03
C ALA A 203 6.35 -3.54 12.90
N VAL A 204 5.35 -3.18 13.72
CA VAL A 204 5.42 -2.02 14.63
C VAL A 204 6.50 -2.20 15.70
N ARG A 205 6.70 -3.43 16.20
CA ARG A 205 7.79 -3.72 17.16
C ARG A 205 9.18 -3.64 16.54
N LEU A 206 9.33 -4.07 15.29
CA LEU A 206 10.59 -3.98 14.55
C LEU A 206 10.96 -2.53 14.29
N ASN A 207 10.00 -1.68 13.94
CA ASN A 207 10.21 -0.26 13.79
C ASN A 207 8.93 0.55 14.10
N SER A 208 8.89 1.20 15.26
CA SER A 208 7.76 2.03 15.67
C SER A 208 7.61 3.33 14.88
N SER A 209 8.57 3.63 14.01
CA SER A 209 8.59 4.81 13.13
C SER A 209 8.30 4.45 11.66
N SER A 210 7.98 3.18 11.35
CA SER A 210 7.51 2.78 10.01
C SER A 210 6.05 3.16 9.84
N GLY A 211 5.74 4.06 8.90
CA GLY A 211 4.35 4.41 8.62
C GLY A 211 3.56 3.25 8.03
N LEU A 212 4.15 2.41 7.18
CA LEU A 212 3.46 1.24 6.63
C LEU A 212 3.11 0.22 7.73
N ALA A 213 3.98 0.04 8.73
CA ALA A 213 3.68 -0.82 9.88
C ALA A 213 2.43 -0.36 10.64
N HIS A 214 2.31 0.96 10.88
CA HIS A 214 1.13 1.55 11.50
C HIS A 214 -0.12 1.48 10.60
N VAL A 215 0.05 1.59 9.29
CA VAL A 215 -1.03 1.41 8.30
C VAL A 215 -1.51 -0.05 8.29
N ALA A 216 -0.61 -1.03 8.33
CA ALA A 216 -0.94 -2.45 8.41
C ALA A 216 -1.66 -2.78 9.73
N GLU A 217 -1.15 -2.25 10.86
CA GLU A 217 -1.80 -2.38 12.17
C GLU A 217 -3.21 -1.77 12.16
N ALA A 218 -3.37 -0.56 11.64
CA ALA A 218 -4.67 0.07 11.47
C ALA A 218 -5.62 -0.80 10.65
N SER A 219 -5.09 -1.43 9.60
CA SER A 219 -5.86 -2.26 8.68
C SER A 219 -6.44 -3.49 9.38
N VAL A 220 -5.59 -4.19 10.12
CA VAL A 220 -5.98 -5.35 10.92
C VAL A 220 -6.96 -4.95 12.04
N LEU A 221 -6.68 -3.86 12.76
CA LEU A 221 -7.53 -3.40 13.87
C LEU A 221 -8.96 -3.08 13.39
N ALA A 222 -9.09 -2.44 12.23
CA ALA A 222 -10.41 -2.14 11.67
C ALA A 222 -11.15 -3.42 11.26
N ALA A 223 -10.45 -4.40 10.66
CA ALA A 223 -11.04 -5.69 10.32
C ALA A 223 -11.49 -6.48 11.56
N ALA A 224 -10.79 -6.32 12.68
CA ALA A 224 -11.19 -6.84 14.00
C ALA A 224 -12.30 -6.01 14.70
N GLY A 225 -12.82 -4.95 14.07
CA GLY A 225 -13.87 -4.08 14.61
C GLY A 225 -13.39 -3.05 15.64
N ARG A 226 -12.07 -2.91 15.84
CA ARG A 226 -11.45 -1.98 16.79
C ARG A 226 -11.20 -0.61 16.14
N ASN A 227 -12.27 0.04 15.71
CA ASN A 227 -12.21 1.23 14.86
C ASN A 227 -11.46 2.44 15.48
N GLU A 228 -11.58 2.64 16.80
CA GLU A 228 -10.87 3.74 17.48
C GLU A 228 -9.36 3.50 17.51
N ASP A 229 -8.93 2.27 17.76
CA ASP A 229 -7.52 1.89 17.72
C ASP A 229 -6.98 1.99 16.29
N ALA A 230 -7.75 1.51 15.31
CA ALA A 230 -7.42 1.60 13.90
C ALA A 230 -7.20 3.05 13.45
N ALA A 231 -8.09 3.97 13.85
CA ALA A 231 -7.96 5.38 13.54
C ALA A 231 -6.65 5.97 14.11
N ARG A 232 -6.29 5.62 15.35
CA ARG A 232 -5.05 6.09 15.98
C ARG A 232 -3.79 5.56 15.27
N SER A 233 -3.78 4.28 14.91
CA SER A 233 -2.66 3.71 14.15
C SER A 233 -2.59 4.33 12.76
N LEU A 234 -3.72 4.57 12.09
CA LEU A 234 -3.73 5.22 10.77
C LEU A 234 -3.22 6.66 10.84
N GLU A 235 -3.68 7.45 11.81
CA GLU A 235 -3.18 8.82 12.06
C GLU A 235 -1.65 8.82 12.23
N ARG A 236 -1.11 7.83 12.95
CA ARG A 236 0.33 7.69 13.15
C ARG A 236 1.07 7.27 11.87
N GLY A 237 0.49 6.35 11.10
CA GLY A 237 1.03 5.95 9.79
C GLY A 237 1.13 7.11 8.82
N ILE A 238 0.08 7.94 8.76
CA ILE A 238 0.04 9.16 7.93
C ILE A 238 1.11 10.16 8.38
N ALA A 239 1.23 10.40 9.70
CA ALA A 239 2.17 11.38 10.23
C ALA A 239 3.64 10.98 10.01
N LEU A 240 3.95 9.68 10.08
CA LEU A 240 5.30 9.17 9.87
C LEU A 240 5.68 9.12 8.39
N GLY A 241 4.69 9.05 7.50
CA GLY A 241 4.93 8.77 6.08
C GLY A 241 5.59 7.41 5.89
N ILE A 242 5.98 7.13 4.66
CA ILE A 242 6.61 5.84 4.33
C ILE A 242 8.07 6.07 4.00
N ASP A 243 8.86 5.04 4.30
CA ASP A 243 10.26 5.00 3.94
C ASP A 243 10.46 5.44 2.47
N PRO A 244 11.25 6.51 2.21
CA PRO A 244 11.42 7.03 0.86
C PRO A 244 12.01 6.02 -0.13
N ALA A 245 12.75 5.01 0.33
CA ALA A 245 13.21 3.93 -0.55
C ALA A 245 12.05 3.04 -0.99
N PHE A 246 11.16 2.70 -0.07
CA PHE A 246 9.90 2.03 -0.40
C PHE A 246 9.01 2.91 -1.29
N GLN A 247 8.93 4.21 -1.04
CA GLN A 247 8.18 5.15 -1.88
C GLN A 247 8.70 5.19 -3.32
N ARG A 248 10.02 5.12 -3.55
CA ARG A 248 10.60 5.05 -4.90
C ARG A 248 10.17 3.77 -5.66
N VAL A 249 10.07 2.66 -4.94
CA VAL A 249 9.54 1.39 -5.50
C VAL A 249 8.05 1.49 -5.84
N LEU A 250 7.29 2.32 -5.14
CA LEU A 250 5.87 2.51 -5.41
C LEU A 250 5.58 3.60 -6.45
N GLY A 251 6.42 4.64 -6.51
CA GLY A 251 6.09 5.94 -7.12
C GLY A 251 6.73 6.25 -8.47
N GLU A 252 7.53 5.35 -9.06
CA GLU A 252 7.91 5.51 -10.47
C GLU A 252 6.69 5.21 -11.35
N SER A 253 5.91 6.26 -11.61
CA SER A 253 5.01 6.34 -12.76
C SER A 253 5.85 6.16 -14.04
N PRO A 254 5.33 5.45 -15.07
CA PRO A 254 5.92 5.55 -16.40
C PRO A 254 5.96 7.03 -16.80
N GLU A 255 7.11 7.46 -17.33
CA GLU A 255 7.24 8.71 -18.09
C GLU A 255 6.26 8.74 -19.27
#